data_AF-A0A533B5G3-F1
#
_entry.id   AF-A0A533B5G3-F1
#
_cell.length_a   1.000
_cell.length_b   1.000
_cell.length_c   1.000
_cell.angle_alpha   90.00
_cell.angle_beta   90.00
_cell.angle_gamma   90.00
#
_symmetry.space_group_name_H-M   'P 1'
#
loop_
_entity.id
_entity.type
_entity.pdbx_description
1 polymer ?
#
loop_
_entity_poly.entity_id
_entity_poly.type
_entity_poly.pdbx_seq_one_letter_code
_entity_poly.pdbx_strand_id
1 'polypeptide(L)' 'MATVNFSVPSDVKEAFDKAFSRQNKSAVLTDLMRQAIDERERRRRRARVVEKLLALRKRTRRMTDRAVRAARRRGRP' A
#
# COMPACT_ATOMS: atom_id res chain seq x y z
N MET A 1 -8.06 -26.34 -5.78
CA MET A 1 -7.41 -25.73 -4.60
C MET A 1 -5.97 -26.18 -4.56
N ALA A 2 -5.04 -25.30 -4.20
CA ALA A 2 -3.65 -25.68 -3.91
C ALA A 2 -3.49 -25.83 -2.40
N THR A 3 -2.76 -26.85 -1.95
CA THR A 3 -2.42 -27.02 -0.54
C THR A 3 -1.08 -26.34 -0.27
N VAL A 4 -1.02 -25.54 0.80
CA VAL A 4 0.20 -24.89 1.23
C VAL A 4 0.44 -25.23 2.70
N ASN A 5 1.66 -25.68 3.01
CA ASN A 5 2.05 -26.05 4.36
C ASN A 5 2.91 -24.92 4.95
N PHE A 6 2.56 -24.47 6.16
CA PHE A 6 3.28 -23.45 6.91
C PHE A 6 3.58 -23.95 8.31
N SER A 7 4.80 -23.68 8.79
CA SER A 7 5.14 -23.82 10.19
C SER A 7 4.86 -22.51 10.90
N VAL A 8 4.01 -22.54 11.91
CA VAL A 8 3.71 -21.41 12.78
C VAL A 8 3.97 -21.81 14.24
N PRO A 9 4.40 -20.87 15.10
CA PRO A 9 4.49 -21.11 16.54
C PRO A 9 3.16 -21.62 17.11
N SER A 10 3.23 -22.51 18.11
CA SER A 10 2.05 -23.16 18.69
C SER A 10 1.10 -22.15 19.34
N ASP A 11 1.64 -21.16 20.03
CA ASP A 11 0.90 -20.05 20.65
C ASP A 11 0.10 -19.25 19.61
N VAL A 12 0.71 -18.98 18.45
CA VAL A 12 0.05 -18.27 17.35
C VAL A 12 -1.10 -19.11 16.77
N LYS A 13 -0.87 -20.41 16.58
CA LYS A 13 -1.90 -21.33 16.09
C LYS A 13 -3.10 -21.39 17.05
N GLU A 14 -2.85 -21.53 18.34
CA GLU A 14 -3.89 -21.59 19.37
C GLU A 14 -4.69 -20.30 19.45
N ALA A 15 -4.01 -19.14 19.43
CA ALA A 15 -4.66 -17.83 19.42
C ALA A 15 -5.53 -17.66 18.18
N PHE A 16 -5.03 -18.04 17.00
CA PHE A 16 -5.78 -17.98 15.75
C PHE A 16 -7.01 -18.91 15.78
N ASP A 17 -6.82 -20.15 16.21
CA ASP A 17 -7.89 -21.14 16.30
C ASP A 17 -9.00 -20.70 17.26
N LYS A 18 -8.64 -20.06 18.38
CA LYS A 18 -9.60 -19.50 19.34
C LYS A 18 -10.36 -18.31 18.74
N ALA A 19 -9.65 -17.36 18.13
CA ALA A 19 -10.24 -16.15 17.56
C ALA A 19 -11.21 -16.44 16.40
N PHE A 20 -10.90 -17.45 15.58
CA PHE A 20 -11.67 -17.80 14.37
C PHE A 20 -12.40 -19.15 14.49
N SER A 21 -12.67 -19.61 15.71
CA SER A 21 -13.25 -20.93 16.02
C SER A 21 -14.55 -21.27 15.28
N ARG A 22 -15.35 -20.26 14.91
CA ARG A 22 -16.64 -20.42 14.18
C ARG A 22 -16.55 -20.08 12.69
N GLN A 23 -15.36 -19.90 12.15
CA GLN A 23 -15.13 -19.49 10.77
C GLN A 23 -14.31 -20.52 10.01
N ASN A 24 -14.44 -20.52 8.68
CA ASN A 24 -13.57 -21.30 7.83
C ASN A 24 -12.16 -20.67 7.85
N LYS A 25 -11.24 -21.30 8.58
CA LYS A 25 -9.86 -20.84 8.75
C LYS A 25 -9.11 -20.66 7.42
N SER A 26 -9.36 -21.53 6.44
CA SER A 26 -8.76 -21.42 5.11
C SER A 26 -9.26 -20.20 4.35
N ALA A 27 -10.53 -19.82 4.51
CA ALA A 27 -11.08 -18.60 3.94
C ALA A 27 -10.43 -17.35 4.57
N VAL A 28 -10.34 -17.31 5.91
CA VAL A 28 -9.67 -16.23 6.65
C VAL A 28 -8.22 -16.07 6.18
N LEU A 29 -7.47 -17.18 6.09
CA LEU A 29 -6.09 -17.15 5.64
C LEU A 29 -5.97 -16.68 4.17
N THR A 30 -6.87 -17.12 3.31
CA THR A 30 -6.90 -16.72 1.89
C THR A 30 -7.10 -15.21 1.76
N ASP A 31 -8.01 -14.63 2.54
CA ASP A 31 -8.26 -13.19 2.51
C ASP A 31 -7.09 -12.39 3.09
N LEU A 32 -6.44 -12.88 4.14
CA LEU A 32 -5.19 -12.28 4.65
C LEU A 32 -4.07 -12.32 3.59
N MET A 33 -3.93 -13.42 2.85
CA MET A 33 -2.95 -13.53 1.76
C MET A 33 -3.26 -12.53 0.63
N ARG A 34 -4.53 -12.38 0.25
CA ARG A 34 -4.95 -11.39 -0.76
C ARG A 34 -4.64 -9.96 -0.30
N GLN A 35 -4.97 -9.63 0.94
CA GLN A 35 -4.65 -8.31 1.52
C GLN A 35 -3.14 -8.04 1.50
N ALA A 36 -2.32 -9.02 1.88
CA ALA A 36 -0.86 -8.89 1.85
C ALA A 36 -0.32 -8.68 0.43
N ILE A 37 -0.86 -9.39 -0.57
CA ILE A 37 -0.52 -9.21 -1.99
C ILE A 37 -0.88 -7.79 -2.44
N ASP A 38 -2.11 -7.34 -2.18
CA ASP A 38 -2.60 -6.03 -2.58
C ASP A 38 -1.78 -4.90 -1.95
N GLU A 39 -1.43 -5.03 -0.67
CA GLU A 39 -0.58 -4.05 0.01
C GLU A 39 0.81 -3.98 -0.64
N ARG A 40 1.41 -5.14 -0.94
CA ARG A 40 2.72 -5.21 -1.61
C ARG A 40 2.67 -4.57 -2.99
N GLU A 41 1.60 -4.81 -3.76
CA GLU A 41 1.40 -4.18 -5.06
C GLU A 41 1.21 -2.67 -4.93
N ARG A 42 0.36 -2.20 -4.01
CA ARG A 42 0.14 -0.78 -3.76
C ARG A 42 1.45 -0.08 -3.41
N ARG A 43 2.28 -0.68 -2.55
CA ARG A 43 3.60 -0.15 -2.19
C ARG A 43 4.53 -0.05 -3.41
N ARG A 44 4.57 -1.10 -4.24
CA ARG A 44 5.37 -1.10 -5.48
C ARG A 44 4.89 -0.02 -6.46
N ARG A 45 3.57 0.11 -6.67
CA ARG A 45 2.98 1.14 -7.54
C ARG A 45 3.32 2.55 -7.03
N ARG A 46 3.16 2.80 -5.73
CA ARG A 46 3.53 4.08 -5.11
C ARG A 46 5.00 4.41 -5.31
N ALA A 47 5.91 3.47 -5.05
CA ALA A 47 7.34 3.67 -5.25
C ALA A 47 7.67 4.06 -6.71
N ARG A 48 7.11 3.34 -7.69
CA ARG A 48 7.28 3.66 -9.12
C ARG A 48 6.78 5.04 -9.50
N VAL A 49 5.63 5.46 -8.96
CA VAL A 49 5.06 6.80 -9.23
C VAL A 49 5.95 7.88 -8.63
N VAL A 50 6.39 7.71 -7.39
CA VAL A 50 7.31 8.66 -6.73
C VAL A 50 8.60 8.81 -7.52
N GLU A 51 9.19 7.70 -7.96
CA GLU A 51 10.40 7.72 -8.79
C GLU A 51 10.19 8.49 -10.10
N LYS A 52 9.08 8.24 -10.80
CA LYS A 52 8.73 8.97 -12.02
C LYS A 52 8.56 10.47 -11.78
N LEU A 53 7.87 10.85 -10.70
CA LEU A 53 7.67 12.26 -10.34
C LEU A 53 8.98 12.96 -10.00
N LEU A 54 9.87 12.28 -9.26
CA LEU A 54 11.20 12.81 -8.94
C LEU A 54 12.07 12.96 -10.20
N ALA A 55 12.02 11.99 -11.12
CA ALA A 55 12.71 12.08 -12.40
C ALA A 55 12.19 13.25 -13.26
N LEU A 56 10.86 13.43 -13.32
CA LEU A 56 10.25 14.57 -14.00
C LEU A 56 10.67 15.90 -13.36
N ARG A 57 10.62 15.99 -12.02
CA ARG A 57 11.01 17.20 -11.27
C ARG A 57 12.46 17.62 -11.51
N LYS A 58 13.37 16.68 -11.79
CA LYS A 58 14.76 17.02 -12.17
C LYS A 58 14.83 17.72 -13.54
N ARG A 59 13.91 17.42 -14.45
CA ARG A 59 13.88 17.98 -15.83
C ARG A 59 13.03 19.25 -15.93
N THR A 60 12.06 19.44 -15.04
CA THR A 60 11.17 20.60 -15.06
C THR A 60 11.81 21.84 -14.44
N ARG A 61 11.66 23.00 -15.09
CA ARG A 61 12.07 24.30 -14.52
C ARG A 61 11.32 24.55 -13.21
N ARG A 62 12.07 24.79 -12.14
CA ARG A 62 11.48 25.16 -10.84
C ARG A 62 10.78 26.52 -10.96
N MET A 63 9.51 26.56 -10.59
CA MET A 63 8.80 27.82 -10.41
C MET A 63 9.20 28.44 -9.07
N THR A 64 9.38 29.75 -9.04
CA THR A 64 9.68 30.47 -7.80
C THR A 64 8.41 30.72 -7.00
N ASP A 65 8.53 30.80 -5.68
CA ASP A 65 7.37 31.08 -4.83
C ASP A 65 6.73 32.43 -5.16
N ARG A 66 7.52 33.40 -5.63
CA ARG A 66 7.00 34.70 -6.11
C ARG A 66 6.08 34.52 -7.31
N ALA A 67 6.47 33.71 -8.29
CA ALA A 67 5.64 33.42 -9.46
C ALA A 67 4.34 32.69 -9.08
N VAL A 68 4.43 31.73 -8.14
CA VAL A 68 3.25 31.01 -7.62
C VAL A 68 2.30 31.96 -6.88
N ARG A 69 2.82 32.84 -6.00
CA ARG A 69 2.01 33.83 -5.28
C ARG A 69 1.34 34.83 -6.22
N ALA A 70 2.05 35.31 -7.23
CA ALA A 70 1.51 36.23 -8.23
C ALA A 70 0.36 35.57 -9.01
N ALA A 71 0.53 34.33 -9.48
CA ALA A 71 -0.51 33.59 -10.19
C ALA A 71 -1.78 33.37 -9.33
N ARG A 72 -1.62 33.02 -8.05
CA ARG A 72 -2.75 32.82 -7.12
C ARG A 72 -3.55 34.09 -6.87
N ARG A 73 -2.89 35.25 -6.76
CA ARG A 73 -3.58 36.55 -6.57
C ARG A 73 -4.30 36.99 -7.83
N ARG A 74 -3.76 36.69 -9.01
CA ARG A 74 -4.35 37.08 -10.30
C ARG A 74 -5.68 36.37 -10.61
N GLY A 75 -5.89 35.17 -10.05
CA GLY A 75 -7.09 34.36 -10.29
C GLY A 75 -8.12 34.36 -9.15
N ARG A 76 -7.97 35.24 -8.15
CA ARG A 76 -8.91 35.37 -7.04
C ARG A 76 -9.46 36.80 -7.06
N PRO A 77 -10.78 37.00 -7.31
CA PRO A 77 -11.38 38.31 -7.10
C PRO A 77 -11.27 38.75 -5.63
#